data_AF-A0A151S0S6-F1
#
_entry.id   AF-A0A151S0S6-F1
#
_cell.length_a   1.000
_cell.length_b   1.000
_cell.length_c   1.000
_cell.angle_alpha   90.00
_cell.angle_beta   90.00
_cell.angle_gamma   90.00
#
_symmetry.space_group_name_H-M   'P 1'
#
loop_
_entity.id
_entity.type
_entity.pdbx_description
1 polymer ?
#
loop_
_entity_poly.entity_id
_entity_poly.type
_entity_poly.pdbx_seq_one_letter_code
_entity_poly.pdbx_strand_id
1 'polypeptide(L)' 'MLLPKGASPYKFHDLKMNLGNLWKLIRDWCIISLGKGYFEFSFSIDEDRQQVLIAGSWNILSRVL' A
#
# COMPACT_ATOMS: atom_id res chain seq x y z
N MET A 1 5.99 6.02 -6.54
CA MET A 1 6.70 5.10 -5.62
C MET A 1 7.77 4.37 -6.43
N LEU A 2 9.05 4.52 -6.10
CA LEU A 2 10.12 3.75 -6.75
C LEU A 2 10.72 2.83 -5.70
N LEU A 3 10.56 1.52 -5.88
CA LEU A 3 11.26 0.54 -5.07
C LEU A 3 12.77 0.62 -5.39
N PRO A 4 13.65 0.47 -4.39
CA PRO A 4 15.07 0.38 -4.64
C PRO A 4 15.37 -0.76 -5.61
N LYS A 5 16.26 -0.50 -6.57
CA LYS A 5 16.69 -1.51 -7.54
C LYS A 5 17.35 -2.68 -6.79
N GLY A 6 16.75 -3.87 -6.84
CA GLY A 6 17.23 -5.07 -6.14
C GLY A 6 16.48 -5.41 -4.84
N ALA A 7 15.48 -4.63 -4.42
CA ALA A 7 14.58 -5.05 -3.36
C ALA A 7 13.76 -6.27 -3.82
N SER A 8 13.69 -7.32 -2.99
CA SER A 8 12.77 -8.44 -3.24
C SER A 8 11.36 -7.89 -3.41
N PRO A 9 10.61 -8.31 -4.46
CA PRO A 9 9.24 -7.90 -4.61
C PRO A 9 8.49 -8.28 -3.33
N TYR A 10 7.90 -7.29 -2.66
CA TYR A 10 7.03 -7.57 -1.53
C TYR A 10 6.07 -8.68 -1.92
N LYS A 11 5.95 -9.71 -1.07
CA LYS A 11 4.81 -10.61 -1.19
C LYS A 11 3.58 -9.74 -1.01
N PHE A 12 2.64 -9.86 -1.94
CA PHE A 12 1.43 -9.02 -2.01
C PHE A 12 0.70 -8.90 -0.66
N HIS A 13 0.68 -9.99 0.09
CA HIS A 13 0.19 -10.05 1.47
C HIS A 13 0.87 -9.03 2.41
N ASP A 14 2.20 -9.02 2.44
CA ASP A 14 2.97 -8.18 3.36
C ASP A 14 2.83 -6.69 2.99
N LEU A 15 2.74 -6.40 1.69
CA LEU A 15 2.44 -5.05 1.21
C LEU A 15 1.06 -4.59 1.69
N LYS A 16 0.02 -5.43 1.52
CA LYS A 16 -1.34 -5.11 1.97
C LYS A 16 -1.37 -4.84 3.48
N MET A 17 -0.73 -5.70 4.27
CA MET A 17 -0.67 -5.55 5.72
C MET A 17 0.04 -4.25 6.15
N ASN A 18 1.22 -3.97 5.58
CA ASN A 18 1.98 -2.76 5.91
C ASN A 18 1.24 -1.48 5.54
N LEU A 19 0.58 -1.45 4.39
CA LEU A 19 -0.23 -0.31 3.95
C LEU A 19 -1.45 -0.10 4.85
N GLY A 20 -2.15 -1.18 5.25
CA GLY A 20 -3.27 -1.09 6.18
C GLY A 20 -2.88 -0.46 7.53
N ASN A 21 -1.75 -0.90 8.09
CA ASN A 21 -1.22 -0.35 9.34
C ASN A 21 -0.84 1.13 9.21
N LEU A 22 -0.26 1.51 8.08
CA LEU A 22 0.24 2.85 7.83
C LEU A 22 -0.90 3.85 7.57
N TRP A 23 -1.91 3.46 6.80
CA TRP A 23 -3.04 4.33 6.47
C TRP A 23 -4.09 4.44 7.57
N LYS A 24 -4.10 3.52 8.54
CA LYS A 24 -5.05 3.51 9.66
C LYS A 24 -6.51 3.57 9.18
N LEU A 25 -6.83 2.76 8.18
CA LEU A 25 -8.14 2.75 7.52
C LEU A 25 -9.24 2.28 8.48
N ILE A 26 -10.43 2.86 8.33
CA ILE A 26 -11.60 2.63 9.18
C ILE A 26 -12.43 1.45 8.65
N ARG A 27 -12.53 1.30 7.32
CA ARG A 27 -13.34 0.27 6.66
C ARG A 27 -12.49 -0.67 5.81
N ASP A 28 -13.17 -1.69 5.29
CA ASP A 28 -12.57 -2.62 4.35
C ASP A 28 -12.10 -1.90 3.09
N TRP A 29 -10.99 -2.41 2.56
CA TRP A 29 -10.36 -1.92 1.35
C TRP A 29 -9.74 -3.07 0.57
N CYS A 30 -9.61 -2.85 -0.74
CA CYS A 30 -9.04 -3.80 -1.67
C CYS A 30 -7.81 -3.22 -2.34
N ILE A 31 -6.87 -4.12 -2.63
CA ILE A 31 -5.68 -3.86 -3.44
C ILE A 31 -5.65 -4.90 -4.55
N ILE A 32 -5.33 -4.48 -5.78
CA ILE A 32 -5.19 -5.35 -6.95
C ILE A 32 -3.87 -5.01 -7.63
N SER A 33 -3.07 -6.03 -7.97
CA SER A 33 -1.86 -5.83 -8.78
C SER A 33 -2.24 -5.67 -10.24
N LEU A 34 -1.81 -4.58 -10.88
CA LEU A 34 -1.96 -4.34 -12.32
C LEU A 34 -0.73 -4.82 -13.11
N GLY A 35 0.29 -5.36 -12.42
CA GLY A 35 1.58 -5.74 -12.99
C GLY A 35 2.58 -4.59 -13.04
N LYS A 36 3.86 -4.91 -13.30
CA LYS A 36 4.98 -3.94 -13.42
C LYS A 36 5.15 -2.97 -12.24
N GLY A 37 4.72 -3.37 -11.05
CA GLY A 37 4.79 -2.55 -9.83
C GLY A 37 3.66 -1.52 -9.68
N TYR A 38 2.61 -1.61 -10.51
CA TYR A 38 1.40 -0.80 -10.39
C TYR A 38 0.31 -1.55 -9.60
N PHE A 39 -0.45 -0.80 -8.81
CA PHE A 39 -1.54 -1.31 -7.98
C PHE A 39 -2.75 -0.39 -8.09
N GLU A 40 -3.92 -0.99 -8.05
CA GLU A 40 -5.20 -0.30 -7.87
C GLU A 40 -5.68 -0.48 -6.44
N PHE A 41 -6.26 0.59 -5.88
CA PHE A 41 -6.83 0.60 -4.53
C PHE A 41 -8.30 1.00 -4.60
N SER A 42 -9.15 0.23 -3.93
CA SER A 42 -10.57 0.52 -3.78
C SER A 42 -10.90 0.67 -2.30
N PHE A 43 -11.58 1.76 -1.95
CA PHE A 43 -11.98 2.08 -0.58
C PHE A 43 -13.50 2.10 -0.50
N SER A 44 -14.05 1.61 0.62
CA SER A 44 -15.50 1.57 0.83
C SER A 44 -16.10 2.94 1.13
N ILE A 45 -15.30 3.88 1.63
CA ILE A 45 -15.72 5.24 2.01
C ILE A 45 -14.67 6.28 1.55
N ASP A 46 -15.10 7.54 1.40
CA ASP A 46 -14.21 8.61 0.89
C ASP A 46 -13.20 9.07 1.96
N GLU A 47 -13.54 8.98 3.25
CA GLU A 47 -12.66 9.36 4.35
C GLU A 47 -11.35 8.56 4.33
N ASP A 48 -11.45 7.25 4.11
CA ASP A 48 -10.30 6.35 3.98
C ASP A 48 -9.44 6.72 2.75
N ARG A 49 -10.08 7.05 1.64
CA ARG A 49 -9.39 7.53 0.42
C ARG A 49 -8.67 8.85 0.69
N GLN A 50 -9.32 9.81 1.34
CA GLN A 50 -8.71 11.10 1.68
C GLN A 50 -7.53 10.91 2.63
N GLN A 51 -7.64 10.01 3.60
CA GLN A 51 -6.57 9.69 4.52
C GLN A 51 -5.32 9.17 3.79
N VAL A 52 -5.49 8.29 2.78
CA VAL A 52 -4.39 7.83 1.91
C VAL A 52 -3.79 8.96 1.08
N LEU A 53 -4.61 9.89 0.56
CA LEU A 53 -4.12 11.01 -0.24
C LEU A 53 -3.34 12.03 0.60
N ILE A 54 -3.84 12.36 1.80
CA ILE A 54 -3.17 13.26 2.76
C ILE A 54 -1.86 12.67 3.25
N ALA A 55 -1.83 11.35 3.43
CA ALA A 55 -0.65 10.60 3.84
C ALA A 55 0.53 10.80 2.86
N GLY A 56 0.28 11.08 1.58
CA GLY A 56 1.31 11.44 0.62
C GLY A 56 2.22 10.25 0.23
N SER A 57 3.50 10.52 -0.03
CA SER A 57 4.46 9.50 -0.49
C SER A 57 5.13 8.77 0.66
N TRP A 58 5.19 7.44 0.59
CA TRP A 58 5.77 6.58 1.63
C TRP A 58 6.91 5.72 1.10
N ASN A 59 7.96 5.59 1.91
CA ASN A 59 9.01 4.61 1.70
C ASN A 59 8.71 3.37 2.56
N ILE A 60 8.17 2.33 1.93
CA ILE A 60 7.92 1.06 2.60
C ILE A 60 9.23 0.28 2.56
N LEU A 61 9.99 0.29 3.66
CA LEU A 61 11.21 -0.53 3.79
C LEU A 61 10.84 -1.97 4.12
N SER A 62 11.26 -2.92 3.28
CA SER A 62 10.98 -4.35 3.48
C SER A 62 11.96 -4.90 4.51
N ARG A 63 11.86 -4.49 5.77
CA ARG A 63 12.54 -5.20 6.86
C ARG A 63 11.66 -6.38 7.26
N VAL A 64 11.77 -7.45 6.48
CA VAL A 64 11.57 -8.79 7.02
C VAL A 64 12.88 -9.11 7.75
N LEU A 65 12.85 -9.10 9.09
CA LEU A 65 13.80 -9.84 9.91
C LEU A 65 13.20 -11.22 10.17
#